data_AF-A0A955TZN8-F1
#
_entry.id   AF-A0A955TZN8-F1
#
_cell.length_a   1.000
_cell.length_b   1.000
_cell.length_c   1.000
_cell.angle_alpha   90.00
_cell.angle_beta   90.00
_cell.angle_gamma   90.00
#
_symmetry.space_group_name_H-M   'P 1'
#
loop_
_entity.id
_entity.type
_entity.pdbx_description
1 polymer ?
#
loop_
_entity_poly.entity_id
_entity_poly.type
_entity_poly.pdbx_seq_one_letter_code
_entity_poly.pdbx_strand_id
1 'polypeptide(L)'
;MANNGSRFNLPPLLKNKDGETRRVGVEIEFAFENAEEIAARVARIFKGNREKENDHRYRVVGTEFGAFTIELDTQYAHPSKTEDGKQWDNPLDQWLDFEIDKYFHSVIGHVAKTLVPYEIVTPPIPVDRLDVLEPLLEALRAFGAEGTDENPFYAFGLHLNPEASAFTTESILNHLRAFIALSDWLHAMMDIDLTRKLSPYIQKFPTDYALLIMPAAYRPDLPCLIDDYLRHNPTRNRELDLVPLFMYLDRERVDAVLDDGLSSARPTYHYRLPDCRLNDEGWSLAREWNFWVEVERLAEDTERLAAICAAFFKHHGGWFNWKWVDKARPWLPSLPE
;
A
#
# COMPACT_ATOMS: atom_id res chain seq x y z
N MET A 1 30.94 -4.35 5.16
CA MET A 1 30.22 -3.10 5.48
C MET A 1 28.81 -3.52 5.81
N ALA A 2 28.32 -3.24 7.01
CA ALA A 2 26.98 -3.70 7.42
C ALA A 2 25.94 -2.93 6.61
N ASN A 3 25.07 -3.67 5.92
CA ASN A 3 24.03 -3.12 5.07
C ASN A 3 23.04 -2.32 5.94
N ASN A 4 23.07 -0.99 5.87
CA ASN A 4 22.23 -0.13 6.73
C ASN A 4 20.73 -0.20 6.34
N GLY A 5 20.40 -0.90 5.24
CA GLY A 5 19.03 -1.13 4.76
C GLY A 5 18.30 -2.33 5.37
N SER A 6 18.90 -3.09 6.30
CA SER A 6 18.25 -4.28 6.91
C SER A 6 17.66 -4.05 8.29
N ARG A 7 17.78 -2.84 8.87
CA ARG A 7 17.25 -2.56 10.21
C ARG A 7 15.88 -1.89 10.15
N PHE A 8 14.90 -2.49 10.80
CA PHE A 8 13.58 -1.89 11.02
C PHE A 8 13.69 -0.72 12.01
N ASN A 9 13.26 0.46 11.57
CA ASN A 9 13.08 1.62 12.44
C ASN A 9 11.79 1.46 13.25
N LEU A 10 11.82 1.97 14.49
CA LEU A 10 10.61 2.08 15.27
C LEU A 10 9.84 3.35 14.89
N PRO A 11 8.49 3.29 14.79
CA PRO A 11 7.66 4.47 14.61
C PRO A 11 7.71 5.36 15.86
N PRO A 12 7.40 6.67 15.73
CA PRO A 12 7.38 7.60 16.87
C PRO A 12 6.39 7.17 17.95
N LEU A 13 5.26 6.56 17.57
CA LEU A 13 4.26 6.03 18.48
C LEU A 13 4.20 4.50 18.40
N LEU A 14 4.65 3.82 19.46
CA LEU A 14 4.67 2.36 19.54
C LEU A 14 3.34 1.74 20.00
N LYS A 15 2.49 2.54 20.64
CA LYS A 15 1.27 2.06 21.31
C LYS A 15 0.02 2.50 20.56
N ASN A 16 -0.98 1.62 20.53
CA ASN A 16 -2.31 1.95 20.01
C ASN A 16 -3.13 2.68 21.08
N LYS A 17 -4.39 3.01 20.77
CA LYS A 17 -5.30 3.69 21.70
C LYS A 17 -5.52 2.96 23.03
N ASP A 18 -5.30 1.65 23.07
CA ASP A 18 -5.52 0.80 24.24
C ASP A 18 -4.22 0.58 25.04
N GLY A 19 -3.09 1.19 24.63
CA GLY A 19 -1.79 1.04 25.28
C GLY A 19 -1.05 -0.25 24.91
N GLU A 20 -1.58 -1.03 23.97
CA GLU A 20 -0.96 -2.24 23.44
C GLU A 20 0.07 -1.90 22.36
N THR A 21 1.06 -2.76 22.15
CA THR A 21 2.02 -2.54 21.04
C THR A 21 1.27 -2.64 19.71
N ARG A 22 1.39 -1.59 18.89
CA ARG A 22 0.78 -1.54 17.56
C ARG A 22 1.26 -2.70 16.70
N ARG A 23 0.40 -3.11 15.77
CA ARG A 23 0.71 -4.18 14.82
C ARG A 23 0.66 -3.69 13.38
N VAL A 24 1.28 -4.47 12.50
CA VAL A 24 1.32 -4.23 11.06
C VAL A 24 0.91 -5.52 10.36
N GLY A 25 -0.14 -5.46 9.56
CA GLY A 25 -0.40 -6.52 8.56
C GLY A 25 0.54 -6.32 7.37
N VAL A 26 1.11 -7.39 6.84
CA VAL A 26 1.96 -7.34 5.66
C VAL A 26 1.35 -8.25 4.60
N GLU A 27 1.21 -7.74 3.38
CA GLU A 27 0.72 -8.48 2.22
C GLU A 27 1.85 -8.49 1.18
N ILE A 28 2.26 -9.68 0.75
CA ILE A 28 3.42 -9.88 -0.13
C ILE A 28 2.93 -10.59 -1.40
N GLU A 29 2.88 -9.87 -2.52
CA GLU A 29 2.55 -10.43 -3.82
C GLU A 29 3.83 -10.90 -4.54
N PHE A 30 3.76 -12.05 -5.21
CA PHE A 30 4.84 -12.60 -6.02
C PHE A 30 4.35 -13.68 -6.98
N ALA A 31 5.14 -13.98 -8.02
CA ALA A 31 4.87 -15.11 -8.90
C ALA A 31 5.53 -16.39 -8.37
N PHE A 32 4.75 -17.47 -8.37
CA PHE A 32 5.21 -18.82 -8.06
C PHE A 32 4.25 -19.86 -8.64
N GLU A 33 4.66 -21.13 -8.68
CA GLU A 33 3.86 -22.17 -9.35
C GLU A 33 2.72 -22.74 -8.47
N ASN A 34 2.92 -22.86 -7.15
CA ASN A 34 2.04 -23.67 -6.30
C ASN A 34 1.84 -23.12 -4.87
N ALA A 35 0.58 -22.86 -4.49
CA ALA A 35 0.17 -22.43 -3.15
C ALA A 35 0.54 -23.42 -2.03
N GLU A 36 0.52 -24.74 -2.29
CA GLU A 36 0.83 -25.75 -1.28
C GLU A 36 2.29 -25.66 -0.82
N GLU A 37 3.21 -25.43 -1.76
CA GLU A 37 4.63 -25.32 -1.46
C GLU A 37 4.93 -24.03 -0.68
N ILE A 38 4.30 -22.91 -1.06
CA ILE A 38 4.37 -21.65 -0.30
C ILE A 38 3.89 -21.90 1.14
N ALA A 39 2.71 -22.49 1.31
CA ALA A 39 2.15 -22.80 2.62
C ALA A 39 3.06 -23.75 3.42
N ALA A 40 3.75 -24.69 2.76
CA ALA A 40 4.70 -25.59 3.41
C ALA A 40 5.94 -24.87 3.94
N ARG A 41 6.43 -23.84 3.24
CA ARG A 41 7.53 -23.00 3.72
C ARG A 41 7.09 -22.14 4.88
N VAL A 42 5.96 -21.44 4.75
CA VAL A 42 5.38 -20.63 5.83
C VAL A 42 5.16 -21.48 7.09
N ALA A 43 4.58 -22.67 6.97
CA ALA A 43 4.39 -23.60 8.09
C ALA A 43 5.70 -24.05 8.74
N ARG A 44 6.76 -24.30 7.95
CA ARG A 44 8.07 -24.67 8.47
C ARG A 44 8.72 -23.52 9.25
N ILE A 45 8.66 -22.30 8.72
CA ILE A 45 9.29 -21.11 9.31
C ILE A 45 8.59 -20.74 10.62
N PHE A 46 7.26 -20.66 10.59
CA PHE A 46 6.45 -20.19 11.72
C PHE A 46 5.90 -21.33 12.60
N LYS A 47 6.35 -22.56 12.37
CA LYS A 47 5.98 -23.78 13.12
C LYS A 47 4.46 -24.00 13.21
N GLY A 48 3.73 -23.63 12.16
CA GLY A 48 2.28 -23.76 12.08
C GLY A 48 1.81 -25.04 11.38
N ASN A 49 0.50 -25.24 11.36
CA ASN A 49 -0.16 -26.31 10.64
C ASN A 49 -0.82 -25.77 9.38
N ARG A 50 -0.68 -26.49 8.26
CA ARG A 50 -1.35 -26.15 7.00
C ARG A 50 -2.80 -26.61 7.02
N GLU A 51 -3.70 -25.71 6.67
CA GLU A 51 -5.11 -25.99 6.37
C GLU A 51 -5.35 -25.63 4.90
N LYS A 52 -5.74 -26.63 4.10
CA LYS A 52 -6.11 -26.40 2.70
C LYS A 52 -7.56 -25.98 2.63
N GLU A 53 -7.84 -24.80 2.08
CA GLU A 53 -9.21 -24.39 1.77
C GLU A 53 -9.59 -24.81 0.35
N ASN A 54 -8.70 -24.56 -0.62
CA ASN A 54 -8.80 -25.06 -2.00
C ASN A 54 -7.42 -25.14 -2.66
N ASP A 55 -7.34 -25.45 -3.96
CA ASP A 55 -6.06 -25.61 -4.68
C ASP A 55 -5.22 -24.34 -4.75
N HIS A 56 -5.86 -23.18 -4.64
CA HIS A 56 -5.26 -21.86 -4.74
C HIS A 56 -5.29 -21.09 -3.42
N ARG A 57 -5.71 -21.73 -2.31
CA ARG A 57 -5.86 -21.07 -1.02
C ARG A 57 -5.53 -21.99 0.15
N TYR A 58 -4.56 -21.56 0.95
CA TYR A 58 -4.11 -22.24 2.16
C TYR A 58 -4.05 -21.27 3.32
N ARG A 59 -4.22 -21.81 4.53
CA ARG A 59 -3.93 -21.12 5.78
C ARG A 59 -2.86 -21.86 6.54
N VAL A 60 -1.97 -21.11 7.19
CA VAL A 60 -1.04 -21.65 8.16
C VAL A 60 -1.45 -21.14 9.53
N VAL A 61 -2.06 -22.04 10.32
CA VAL A 61 -2.64 -21.73 11.63
C VAL A 61 -1.77 -22.26 12.76
N GLY A 62 -2.05 -21.83 14.00
CA GLY A 62 -1.31 -22.28 15.18
C GLY A 62 0.12 -21.75 15.29
N THR A 63 0.45 -20.69 14.54
CA THR A 63 1.71 -19.96 14.71
C THR A 63 1.66 -19.05 15.94
N GLU A 64 2.81 -18.61 16.43
CA GLU A 64 2.89 -17.62 17.53
C GLU A 64 2.18 -16.30 17.20
N PHE A 65 2.08 -15.92 15.93
CA PHE A 65 1.56 -14.61 15.50
C PHE A 65 0.11 -14.64 15.03
N GLY A 66 -0.46 -15.82 14.79
CA GLY A 66 -1.81 -15.99 14.25
C GLY A 66 -1.83 -16.84 12.97
N ALA A 67 -2.83 -16.62 12.12
CA ALA A 67 -2.96 -17.34 10.86
C ALA A 67 -2.33 -16.53 9.71
N PHE A 68 -1.45 -17.16 8.93
CA PHE A 68 -1.04 -16.65 7.63
C PHE A 68 -2.01 -17.19 6.57
N THR A 69 -2.36 -16.37 5.59
CA THR A 69 -3.15 -16.79 4.43
C THR A 69 -2.26 -16.73 3.20
N ILE A 70 -2.37 -17.77 2.36
CA ILE A 70 -1.73 -17.85 1.06
C ILE A 70 -2.85 -18.01 0.05
N GLU A 71 -3.00 -17.08 -0.87
CA GLU A 71 -4.04 -17.13 -1.88
C GLU A 71 -3.59 -16.65 -3.25
N LEU A 72 -4.18 -17.23 -4.30
CA LEU A 72 -4.04 -16.68 -5.65
C LEU A 72 -4.85 -15.39 -5.72
N ASP A 73 -4.19 -14.30 -6.07
CA ASP A 73 -4.79 -12.98 -6.01
C ASP A 73 -5.81 -12.78 -7.15
N THR A 74 -7.08 -12.88 -6.77
CA THR A 74 -8.19 -12.80 -7.71
C THR A 74 -8.43 -11.39 -8.25
N GLN A 75 -7.80 -10.35 -7.69
CA GLN A 75 -7.92 -8.99 -8.23
C GLN A 75 -7.35 -8.86 -9.64
N TYR A 76 -6.43 -9.76 -10.02
CA TYR A 76 -5.87 -9.89 -11.38
C TYR A 76 -6.53 -11.01 -12.20
N ALA A 77 -7.33 -11.89 -11.57
CA ALA A 77 -8.01 -13.01 -12.24
C ALA A 77 -9.26 -12.57 -13.04
N HIS A 78 -9.67 -11.32 -12.87
CA HIS A 78 -10.75 -10.72 -13.64
C HIS A 78 -10.18 -9.66 -14.60
N PRO A 79 -9.94 -10.00 -15.89
CA PRO A 79 -10.17 -8.99 -16.92
C PRO A 79 -11.58 -8.49 -16.65
N SER A 80 -11.72 -7.19 -16.44
CA SER A 80 -13.00 -6.50 -16.34
C SER A 80 -14.00 -7.19 -17.26
N LYS A 81 -15.04 -7.80 -16.68
CA LYS A 81 -16.17 -8.29 -17.46
C LYS A 81 -16.70 -7.09 -18.21
N THR A 82 -16.39 -6.98 -19.50
CA THR A 82 -17.15 -6.21 -20.47
C THR A 82 -18.45 -6.97 -20.72
N GLU A 83 -19.28 -7.06 -19.70
CA GLU A 83 -20.71 -7.31 -19.82
C GLU A 83 -21.37 -6.15 -19.11
N ASP A 84 -21.49 -5.05 -19.84
CA ASP A 84 -22.70 -4.21 -19.89
C ASP A 84 -22.37 -2.95 -20.69
N GLY A 85 -23.19 -2.66 -21.70
CA GLY A 85 -23.02 -1.57 -22.66
C GLY A 85 -23.02 -0.17 -22.02
N LYS A 86 -21.89 0.22 -21.42
CA LYS A 86 -21.61 1.60 -21.05
C LYS A 86 -21.25 2.38 -22.30
N GLN A 87 -22.07 3.38 -22.61
CA GLN A 87 -21.74 4.39 -23.59
C GLN A 87 -20.67 5.30 -22.98
N TRP A 88 -19.48 5.33 -23.58
CA TRP A 88 -18.34 6.08 -23.05
C TRP A 88 -18.37 7.54 -23.53
N ASP A 89 -18.53 8.49 -22.61
CA ASP A 89 -18.65 9.92 -22.90
C ASP A 89 -17.31 10.66 -23.06
N ASN A 90 -16.16 9.99 -22.82
CA ASN A 90 -14.84 10.63 -22.85
C ASN A 90 -13.81 9.87 -23.73
N PRO A 91 -13.15 10.54 -24.69
CA PRO A 91 -12.07 9.97 -25.50
C PRO A 91 -10.86 9.43 -24.71
N LEU A 92 -10.61 9.95 -23.51
CA LEU A 92 -9.52 9.49 -22.64
C LEU A 92 -9.79 8.10 -22.06
N ASP A 93 -11.02 7.83 -21.64
CA ASP A 93 -11.41 6.53 -21.07
C ASP A 93 -11.38 5.44 -22.16
N GLN A 94 -11.80 5.80 -23.38
CA GLN A 94 -11.66 4.97 -24.58
C GLN A 94 -10.20 4.62 -24.91
N TRP A 95 -9.30 5.61 -24.80
CA TRP A 95 -7.88 5.39 -25.06
C TRP A 95 -7.21 4.54 -23.98
N LEU A 96 -7.61 4.72 -22.72
CA LEU A 96 -7.08 3.96 -21.59
C LEU A 96 -7.53 2.50 -21.65
N ASP A 97 -8.82 2.23 -21.89
CA ASP A 97 -9.32 0.86 -22.10
C ASP A 97 -8.68 0.22 -23.33
N PHE A 98 -8.49 0.98 -24.43
CA PHE A 98 -7.81 0.47 -25.61
C PHE A 98 -6.33 0.13 -25.37
N GLU A 99 -5.60 0.96 -24.63
CA GLU A 99 -4.20 0.67 -24.28
C GLU A 99 -4.11 -0.48 -23.26
N ILE A 100 -5.04 -0.58 -22.30
CA ILE A 100 -5.16 -1.72 -21.38
C ILE A 100 -5.43 -3.00 -22.17
N ASP A 101 -6.47 -3.02 -23.02
CA ASP A 101 -6.79 -4.17 -23.87
C ASP A 101 -5.64 -4.55 -24.78
N LYS A 102 -4.97 -3.58 -25.39
CA LYS A 102 -3.80 -3.82 -26.25
C LYS A 102 -2.60 -4.35 -25.44
N TYR A 103 -2.38 -3.86 -24.23
CA TYR A 103 -1.38 -4.38 -23.30
C TYR A 103 -1.68 -5.84 -22.95
N PHE A 104 -2.92 -6.15 -22.54
CA PHE A 104 -3.37 -7.52 -22.24
C PHE A 104 -3.32 -8.43 -23.47
N HIS A 105 -3.71 -7.96 -24.65
CA HIS A 105 -3.71 -8.75 -25.88
C HIS A 105 -2.30 -8.97 -26.47
N SER A 106 -1.34 -8.10 -26.18
CA SER A 106 0.06 -8.30 -26.59
C SER A 106 0.73 -9.49 -25.88
N VAL A 107 0.17 -9.93 -24.75
CA VAL A 107 0.63 -11.07 -23.95
C VAL A 107 -0.02 -12.41 -24.40
N ILE A 108 -1.01 -12.37 -25.30
CA ILE A 108 -1.79 -13.56 -25.72
C ILE A 108 -1.00 -14.52 -26.64
N GLY A 109 0.20 -14.13 -27.09
CA GLY A 109 1.10 -15.04 -27.80
C GLY A 109 1.96 -15.90 -26.87
N HIS A 110 1.39 -16.98 -26.32
CA HIS A 110 2.02 -18.13 -25.61
C HIS A 110 2.03 -18.24 -24.07
N VAL A 111 1.57 -17.29 -23.25
CA VAL A 111 1.63 -17.42 -21.77
C VAL A 111 0.34 -16.95 -21.05
N ALA A 112 -0.82 -17.42 -21.49
CA ALA A 112 -2.11 -16.90 -21.00
C ALA A 112 -2.69 -17.58 -19.72
N LYS A 113 -2.00 -18.55 -19.10
CA LYS A 113 -2.51 -19.28 -17.91
C LYS A 113 -1.67 -19.14 -16.64
N THR A 114 -0.62 -18.34 -16.66
CA THR A 114 0.44 -18.33 -15.62
C THR A 114 0.86 -16.92 -15.21
N LEU A 115 -0.10 -16.01 -14.99
CA LEU A 115 0.19 -14.59 -14.71
C LEU A 115 -0.66 -13.99 -13.58
N VAL A 116 -1.31 -14.83 -12.76
CA VAL A 116 -1.97 -14.34 -11.53
C VAL A 116 -1.02 -14.55 -10.36
N PRO A 117 -0.63 -13.49 -9.60
CA PRO A 117 0.26 -13.63 -8.46
C PRO A 117 -0.36 -14.46 -7.35
N TYR A 118 0.51 -15.06 -6.54
CA TYR A 118 0.15 -15.47 -5.19
C TYR A 118 0.42 -14.31 -4.22
N GLU A 119 -0.44 -14.19 -3.22
CA GLU A 119 -0.30 -13.26 -2.12
C GLU A 119 -0.13 -14.05 -0.81
N ILE A 120 0.84 -13.62 0.02
CA ILE A 120 0.89 -14.00 1.43
C ILE A 120 0.38 -12.85 2.27
N VAL A 121 -0.73 -13.06 2.98
CA VAL A 121 -1.24 -12.15 4.00
C VAL A 121 -0.80 -12.63 5.37
N THR A 122 0.01 -11.83 6.06
CA THR A 122 0.44 -12.15 7.43
C THR A 122 -0.68 -11.88 8.44
N PRO A 123 -0.69 -12.58 9.59
CA PRO A 123 -1.38 -12.01 10.74
C PRO A 123 -0.69 -10.68 11.14
N PRO A 124 -1.38 -9.77 11.85
CA PRO A 124 -0.75 -8.52 12.29
C PRO A 124 0.44 -8.76 13.23
N ILE A 125 1.64 -8.38 12.77
CA ILE A 125 2.91 -8.55 13.47
C ILE A 125 3.19 -7.31 14.33
N PRO A 126 3.64 -7.44 15.59
CA PRO A 126 4.05 -6.28 16.39
C PRO A 126 5.11 -5.43 15.67
N VAL A 127 4.96 -4.10 15.71
CA VAL A 127 5.87 -3.15 15.01
C VAL A 127 7.34 -3.29 15.44
N ASP A 128 7.59 -3.79 16.65
CA ASP A 128 8.91 -4.02 17.23
C ASP A 128 9.48 -5.43 16.95
N ARG A 129 8.78 -6.22 16.13
CA ARG A 129 9.11 -7.61 15.80
C ARG A 129 8.99 -7.92 14.30
N LEU A 130 9.03 -6.90 13.43
CA LEU A 130 8.91 -7.11 11.98
C LEU A 130 10.04 -7.96 11.37
N ASP A 131 11.19 -8.03 12.05
CA ASP A 131 12.33 -8.87 11.69
C ASP A 131 12.00 -10.37 11.62
N VAL A 132 10.93 -10.82 12.30
CA VAL A 132 10.47 -12.22 12.22
C VAL A 132 10.01 -12.63 10.83
N LEU A 133 9.73 -11.67 9.94
CA LEU A 133 9.35 -11.93 8.55
C LEU A 133 10.57 -12.14 7.65
N GLU A 134 11.78 -11.73 8.04
CA GLU A 134 12.97 -11.84 7.16
C GLU A 134 13.23 -13.28 6.67
N PRO A 135 13.16 -14.34 7.51
CA PRO A 135 13.32 -15.71 7.04
C PRO A 135 12.29 -16.14 5.99
N LEU A 136 11.09 -15.53 6.00
CA LEU A 136 10.09 -15.76 4.95
C LEU A 136 10.56 -15.15 3.62
N LEU A 137 11.00 -13.90 3.63
CA LEU A 137 11.48 -13.22 2.43
C LEU A 137 12.72 -13.93 1.85
N GLU A 138 13.65 -14.36 2.70
CA GLU A 138 14.81 -15.18 2.30
C GLU A 138 14.38 -16.51 1.67
N ALA A 139 13.38 -17.17 2.24
CA ALA A 139 12.86 -18.42 1.69
C ALA A 139 12.17 -18.22 0.34
N LEU A 140 11.43 -17.13 0.14
CA LEU A 140 10.81 -16.82 -1.15
C LEU A 140 11.88 -16.61 -2.24
N ARG A 141 12.93 -15.83 -1.92
CA ARG A 141 14.08 -15.63 -2.80
C ARG A 141 14.77 -16.94 -3.17
N ALA A 142 15.04 -17.79 -2.19
CA ALA A 142 15.82 -19.03 -2.39
C ALA A 142 15.14 -20.06 -3.30
N PHE A 143 13.80 -20.02 -3.44
CA PHE A 143 13.06 -20.95 -4.31
C PHE A 143 12.66 -20.33 -5.66
N GLY A 144 13.14 -19.13 -5.97
CA GLY A 144 12.88 -18.48 -7.26
C GLY A 144 11.48 -17.89 -7.37
N ALA A 145 10.93 -17.38 -6.26
CA ALA A 145 9.76 -16.51 -6.36
C ALA A 145 10.13 -15.27 -7.18
N GLU A 146 9.41 -15.04 -8.28
CA GLU A 146 9.68 -13.93 -9.18
C GLU A 146 9.03 -12.65 -8.62
N GLY A 147 9.83 -11.58 -8.52
CA GLY A 147 9.39 -10.24 -8.12
C GLY A 147 9.11 -9.33 -9.31
N THR A 148 8.79 -8.06 -9.03
CA THR A 148 8.46 -7.03 -10.04
C THR A 148 9.57 -6.79 -11.09
N ASP A 149 10.85 -6.99 -10.75
CA ASP A 149 11.96 -6.63 -11.65
C ASP A 149 12.22 -7.63 -12.80
N GLU A 150 11.67 -8.84 -12.75
CA GLU A 150 11.99 -9.90 -13.72
C GLU A 150 11.14 -9.85 -14.99
N ASN A 151 9.98 -9.19 -14.91
CA ASN A 151 9.14 -8.96 -16.06
C ASN A 151 8.47 -7.60 -15.94
N PRO A 152 8.58 -6.69 -16.92
CA PRO A 152 7.85 -5.43 -16.91
C PRO A 152 6.32 -5.61 -16.86
N PHE A 153 5.81 -6.83 -17.04
CA PHE A 153 4.40 -7.21 -16.84
C PHE A 153 4.03 -7.54 -15.38
N TYR A 154 4.99 -7.74 -14.48
CA TYR A 154 4.75 -8.04 -13.06
C TYR A 154 4.65 -6.74 -12.26
N ALA A 155 3.46 -6.46 -11.74
CA ALA A 155 3.16 -5.25 -10.98
C ALA A 155 2.97 -5.55 -9.47
N PHE A 156 3.76 -6.49 -8.94
CA PHE A 156 3.54 -7.05 -7.60
C PHE A 156 3.75 -6.00 -6.50
N GLY A 157 2.73 -5.86 -5.67
CA GLY A 157 2.71 -4.97 -4.52
C GLY A 157 3.27 -5.60 -3.26
N LEU A 158 3.85 -4.75 -2.41
CA LEU A 158 3.97 -5.00 -0.99
C LEU A 158 3.00 -4.03 -0.30
N HIS A 159 2.01 -4.56 0.42
CA HIS A 159 1.14 -3.72 1.23
C HIS A 159 1.53 -3.79 2.69
N LEU A 160 1.69 -2.61 3.29
CA LEU A 160 1.90 -2.45 4.71
C LEU A 160 0.61 -1.90 5.32
N ASN A 161 0.11 -2.58 6.34
CA ASN A 161 -1.09 -2.23 7.07
C ASN A 161 -0.76 -1.87 8.52
N PRO A 162 -0.07 -0.74 8.77
CA PRO A 162 0.20 -0.26 10.12
C PRO A 162 -1.10 0.18 10.81
N GLU A 163 -1.39 -0.46 11.94
CA GLU A 163 -2.49 -0.10 12.83
C GLU A 163 -2.38 1.38 13.22
N ALA A 164 -3.47 2.14 13.19
CA ALA A 164 -3.43 3.56 13.57
C ALA A 164 -3.15 3.70 15.08
N SER A 165 -2.29 4.66 15.44
CA SER A 165 -1.94 4.95 16.85
C SER A 165 -3.13 5.53 17.64
N ALA A 166 -3.94 6.36 16.98
CA ALA A 166 -5.14 6.97 17.54
C ALA A 166 -6.23 7.16 16.47
N PHE A 167 -7.49 7.18 16.91
CA PHE A 167 -8.67 7.37 16.05
C PHE A 167 -9.24 8.80 16.08
N THR A 168 -8.48 9.75 16.63
CA THR A 168 -8.87 11.16 16.60
C THR A 168 -8.76 11.70 15.17
N THR A 169 -9.65 12.59 14.76
CA THR A 169 -9.61 13.24 13.44
C THR A 169 -8.28 13.92 13.17
N GLU A 170 -7.68 14.56 14.18
CA GLU A 170 -6.38 15.24 14.06
C GLU A 170 -5.25 14.26 13.71
N SER A 171 -5.13 13.14 14.43
CA SER A 171 -4.14 12.09 14.13
C SER A 171 -4.27 11.58 12.69
N ILE A 172 -5.49 11.22 12.27
CA ILE A 172 -5.73 10.67 10.92
C ILE A 172 -5.42 11.72 9.85
N LEU A 173 -5.88 12.96 10.05
CA LEU A 173 -5.62 14.07 9.14
C LEU A 173 -4.12 14.39 9.03
N ASN A 174 -3.38 14.30 10.13
CA ASN A 174 -1.93 14.53 10.11
C ASN A 174 -1.19 13.44 9.32
N HIS A 175 -1.58 12.17 9.47
CA HIS A 175 -1.02 11.07 8.66
C HIS A 175 -1.35 11.24 7.17
N LEU A 176 -2.58 11.60 6.83
CA LEU A 176 -3.01 11.93 5.47
C LEU A 176 -2.16 13.07 4.87
N ARG A 177 -2.05 14.19 5.59
CA ARG A 177 -1.25 15.35 5.16
C ARG A 177 0.22 15.00 4.99
N ALA A 178 0.80 14.28 5.95
CA ALA A 178 2.19 13.85 5.91
C ALA A 178 2.46 12.97 4.68
N PHE A 179 1.59 11.99 4.44
CA PHE A 179 1.70 11.10 3.30
C PHE A 179 1.63 11.86 1.97
N ILE A 180 0.60 12.70 1.77
CA ILE A 180 0.45 13.47 0.52
C ILE A 180 1.63 14.42 0.32
N ALA A 181 2.10 15.08 1.38
CA ALA A 181 3.25 15.98 1.29
C ALA A 181 4.55 15.24 0.93
N LEU A 182 4.69 13.97 1.32
CA LEU A 182 5.86 13.13 1.04
C LEU A 182 5.72 12.27 -0.24
N SER A 183 4.54 12.17 -0.85
CA SER A 183 4.25 11.27 -1.97
C SER A 183 5.30 11.38 -3.10
N ASP A 184 5.60 12.60 -3.59
CA ASP A 184 6.61 12.78 -4.64
C ASP A 184 8.02 12.32 -4.24
N TRP A 185 8.39 12.47 -2.96
CA TRP A 185 9.66 11.98 -2.44
C TRP A 185 9.66 10.46 -2.32
N LEU A 186 8.58 9.85 -1.80
CA LEU A 186 8.43 8.40 -1.72
C LEU A 186 8.56 7.77 -3.10
N HIS A 187 7.85 8.28 -4.10
CA HIS A 187 7.94 7.83 -5.50
C HIS A 187 9.35 7.94 -6.08
N ALA A 188 10.09 9.00 -5.74
CA ALA A 188 11.46 9.19 -6.19
C ALA A 188 12.45 8.23 -5.51
N MET A 189 12.25 7.94 -4.22
CA MET A 189 13.13 7.08 -3.43
C MET A 189 12.93 5.59 -3.67
N MET A 190 11.68 5.19 -3.87
CA MET A 190 11.30 3.80 -4.06
C MET A 190 11.51 3.34 -5.50
N ASP A 191 11.83 4.27 -6.42
CA ASP A 191 12.01 4.03 -7.85
C ASP A 191 10.87 3.21 -8.47
N ILE A 192 9.62 3.48 -8.04
CA ILE A 192 8.44 2.66 -8.34
C ILE A 192 8.37 2.33 -9.84
N ASP A 193 8.14 1.06 -10.16
CA ASP A 193 8.07 0.58 -11.55
C ASP A 193 7.10 1.43 -12.39
N LEU A 194 7.51 1.75 -13.62
CA LEU A 194 6.70 2.54 -14.55
C LEU A 194 5.35 1.87 -14.84
N THR A 195 5.29 0.54 -14.93
CA THR A 195 4.06 -0.23 -15.11
C THR A 195 3.13 -0.07 -13.91
N ARG A 196 3.65 -0.08 -12.67
CA ARG A 196 2.84 0.22 -11.46
C ARG A 196 2.40 1.68 -11.39
N LYS A 197 3.23 2.63 -11.83
CA LYS A 197 2.83 4.06 -11.94
C LYS A 197 1.68 4.29 -12.91
N LEU A 198 1.60 3.48 -13.97
CA LEU A 198 0.53 3.53 -14.97
C LEU A 198 -0.67 2.64 -14.58
N SER A 199 -0.51 1.82 -13.55
CA SER A 199 -1.56 0.93 -13.07
C SER A 199 -2.68 1.71 -12.36
N PRO A 200 -3.96 1.32 -12.54
CA PRO A 200 -5.07 2.00 -11.89
C PRO A 200 -5.11 1.77 -10.38
N TYR A 201 -4.26 0.92 -9.79
CA TYR A 201 -4.39 0.46 -8.39
C TYR A 201 -3.69 1.35 -7.34
N ILE A 202 -2.63 2.09 -7.70
CA ILE A 202 -1.86 2.95 -6.78
C ILE A 202 -1.91 4.43 -7.17
N GLN A 203 -3.12 4.94 -7.43
CA GLN A 203 -3.29 6.31 -7.90
C GLN A 203 -2.89 7.32 -6.81
N LYS A 204 -2.19 8.38 -7.20
CA LYS A 204 -1.96 9.54 -6.33
C LYS A 204 -3.28 10.19 -5.92
N PHE A 205 -3.24 10.92 -4.82
CA PHE A 205 -4.38 11.75 -4.41
C PHE A 205 -4.66 12.87 -5.43
N PRO A 206 -5.93 13.17 -5.71
CA PRO A 206 -6.31 14.32 -6.53
C PRO A 206 -5.77 15.62 -5.94
N THR A 207 -5.27 16.50 -6.80
CA THR A 207 -4.68 17.78 -6.38
C THR A 207 -5.69 18.67 -5.64
N ASP A 208 -6.96 18.65 -6.04
CA ASP A 208 -8.04 19.39 -5.37
C ASP A 208 -8.28 18.88 -3.94
N TYR A 209 -8.25 17.57 -3.71
CA TYR A 209 -8.32 16.99 -2.36
C TYR A 209 -7.10 17.36 -1.51
N ALA A 210 -5.90 17.28 -2.10
CA ALA A 210 -4.69 17.72 -1.41
C ALA A 210 -4.79 19.21 -1.01
N LEU A 211 -5.24 20.07 -1.92
CA LEU A 211 -5.43 21.50 -1.65
C LEU A 211 -6.55 21.79 -0.65
N LEU A 212 -7.56 20.93 -0.56
CA LEU A 212 -8.61 21.03 0.46
C LEU A 212 -8.04 20.79 1.86
N ILE A 213 -7.25 19.73 2.04
CA ILE A 213 -6.85 19.30 3.38
C ILE A 213 -5.57 19.98 3.88
N MET A 214 -4.68 20.48 3.02
CA MET A 214 -3.39 21.06 3.43
C MET A 214 -3.47 22.34 4.28
N PRO A 215 -4.43 23.27 4.09
CA PRO A 215 -4.54 24.47 4.91
C PRO A 215 -4.74 24.18 6.40
N ALA A 216 -4.03 24.89 7.27
CA ALA A 216 -4.17 24.76 8.73
C ALA A 216 -5.58 25.10 9.26
N ALA A 217 -6.36 25.85 8.48
CA ALA A 217 -7.76 26.18 8.78
C ALA A 217 -8.73 25.02 8.52
N TYR A 218 -8.34 24.02 7.72
CA TYR A 218 -9.11 22.80 7.54
C TYR A 218 -8.99 21.94 8.80
N ARG A 219 -10.02 22.02 9.65
CA ARG A 219 -10.15 21.28 10.92
C ARG A 219 -11.53 20.62 11.00
N PRO A 220 -11.78 19.59 10.17
CA PRO A 220 -13.06 18.90 10.16
C PRO A 220 -13.26 18.09 11.46
N ASP A 221 -14.49 17.71 11.73
CA ASP A 221 -14.75 16.56 12.59
C ASP A 221 -14.58 15.25 11.79
N LEU A 222 -14.67 14.10 12.47
CA LEU A 222 -14.46 12.81 11.82
C LEU A 222 -15.47 12.55 10.67
N PRO A 223 -16.80 12.76 10.85
CA PRO A 223 -17.76 12.64 9.75
C PRO A 223 -17.41 13.48 8.51
N CYS A 224 -17.06 14.76 8.70
CA CYS A 224 -16.70 15.64 7.60
C CYS A 224 -15.41 15.19 6.90
N LEU A 225 -14.40 14.71 7.66
CA LEU A 225 -13.17 14.16 7.06
C LEU A 225 -13.47 12.94 6.18
N ILE A 226 -14.34 12.03 6.65
CA ILE A 226 -14.72 10.83 5.88
C ILE A 226 -15.50 11.22 4.63
N ASP A 227 -16.48 12.11 4.74
CA ASP A 227 -17.29 12.58 3.61
C ASP A 227 -16.42 13.26 2.54
N ASP A 228 -15.51 14.13 2.95
CA ASP A 228 -14.58 14.80 2.04
C ASP A 228 -13.61 13.81 1.40
N TYR A 229 -13.09 12.83 2.17
CA TYR A 229 -12.25 11.78 1.61
C TYR A 229 -13.00 10.98 0.54
N LEU A 230 -14.20 10.47 0.85
CA LEU A 230 -14.97 9.64 -0.07
C LEU A 230 -15.46 10.41 -1.30
N ARG A 231 -15.81 11.69 -1.16
CA ARG A 231 -16.19 12.55 -2.29
C ARG A 231 -15.07 12.68 -3.32
N HIS A 232 -13.83 12.83 -2.87
CA HIS A 232 -12.68 13.00 -3.76
C HIS A 232 -11.97 11.67 -4.10
N ASN A 233 -12.17 10.63 -3.28
CA ASN A 233 -11.55 9.32 -3.42
C ASN A 233 -12.60 8.21 -3.32
N PRO A 234 -13.59 8.13 -4.24
CA PRO A 234 -14.59 7.06 -4.24
C PRO A 234 -14.01 5.75 -4.80
N THR A 235 -12.85 5.34 -4.29
CA THR A 235 -12.11 4.17 -4.73
C THR A 235 -11.12 3.71 -3.66
N ARG A 236 -10.88 2.40 -3.58
CA ARG A 236 -9.78 1.81 -2.80
C ARG A 236 -8.41 1.96 -3.47
N ASN A 237 -8.39 2.37 -4.74
CA ASN A 237 -7.19 2.37 -5.59
C ASN A 237 -6.33 3.62 -5.40
N ARG A 238 -5.81 3.80 -4.18
CA ARG A 238 -4.89 4.87 -3.81
C ARG A 238 -3.59 4.28 -3.27
N GLU A 239 -2.49 5.02 -3.45
CA GLU A 239 -1.19 4.71 -2.85
C GLU A 239 -1.22 4.61 -1.31
N LEU A 240 -2.14 5.34 -0.69
CA LEU A 240 -2.57 5.17 0.70
C LEU A 240 -4.10 5.12 0.72
N ASP A 241 -4.65 3.97 1.07
CA ASP A 241 -6.08 3.75 1.18
C ASP A 241 -6.53 3.80 2.65
N LEU A 242 -7.52 4.64 2.94
CA LEU A 242 -8.14 4.76 4.25
C LEU A 242 -9.55 4.17 4.31
N VAL A 243 -10.08 3.60 3.22
CA VAL A 243 -11.36 2.91 3.23
C VAL A 243 -11.43 1.87 4.36
N PRO A 244 -10.43 0.99 4.58
CA PRO A 244 -10.46 0.05 5.70
C PRO A 244 -10.59 0.72 7.08
N LEU A 245 -9.87 1.83 7.31
CA LEU A 245 -9.94 2.58 8.56
C LEU A 245 -11.29 3.27 8.72
N PHE A 246 -11.80 3.91 7.68
CA PHE A 246 -13.09 4.59 7.74
C PHE A 246 -14.25 3.62 7.86
N MET A 247 -14.18 2.43 7.26
CA MET A 247 -15.15 1.36 7.52
C MET A 247 -15.11 0.87 8.97
N TYR A 248 -13.93 0.87 9.60
CA TYR A 248 -13.79 0.53 11.02
C TYR A 248 -14.41 1.60 11.94
N LEU A 249 -14.35 2.87 11.55
CA LEU A 249 -14.83 4.00 12.35
C LEU A 249 -16.32 4.33 12.10
N ASP A 250 -16.77 4.25 10.85
CA ASP A 250 -18.13 4.59 10.40
C ASP A 250 -18.46 3.83 9.10
N ARG A 251 -18.78 2.53 9.24
CA ARG A 251 -19.12 1.64 8.13
C ARG A 251 -20.28 2.14 7.29
N GLU A 252 -21.35 2.60 7.94
CA GLU A 252 -22.57 3.03 7.24
C GLU A 252 -22.30 4.17 6.25
N ARG A 253 -21.44 5.11 6.64
CA ARG A 253 -21.03 6.23 5.77
C ARG A 253 -20.20 5.78 4.58
N VAL A 254 -19.31 4.81 4.77
CA VAL A 254 -18.50 4.27 3.67
C VAL A 254 -19.36 3.46 2.71
N ASP A 255 -20.17 2.53 3.22
CA ASP A 255 -21.03 1.65 2.41
C ASP A 255 -22.05 2.47 1.58
N ALA A 256 -22.42 3.68 2.04
CA ALA A 256 -23.29 4.59 1.28
C ALA A 256 -22.65 5.19 0.01
N VAL A 257 -21.32 5.16 -0.11
CA VAL A 257 -20.57 5.72 -1.26
C VAL A 257 -19.83 4.62 -2.02
N LEU A 258 -19.26 3.66 -1.31
CA LEU A 258 -18.41 2.60 -1.83
C LEU A 258 -18.78 1.25 -1.18
N ASP A 259 -19.65 0.49 -1.84
CA ASP A 259 -19.91 -0.92 -1.51
C ASP A 259 -19.33 -1.80 -2.62
N ASP A 260 -18.03 -2.07 -2.51
CA ASP A 260 -17.27 -2.84 -3.50
C ASP A 260 -17.24 -4.35 -3.20
N GLY A 261 -17.71 -4.77 -2.03
CA GLY A 261 -17.63 -6.16 -1.55
C GLY A 261 -16.21 -6.70 -1.32
N LEU A 262 -15.18 -5.87 -1.49
CA LEU A 262 -13.76 -6.24 -1.41
C LEU A 262 -13.08 -5.62 -0.18
N SER A 263 -13.55 -4.45 0.25
CA SER A 263 -12.99 -3.73 1.38
C SER A 263 -13.50 -4.29 2.71
N SER A 264 -12.59 -4.44 3.68
CA SER A 264 -12.94 -4.90 5.03
C SER A 264 -12.47 -3.91 6.09
N ALA A 265 -13.29 -3.75 7.14
CA ALA A 265 -13.03 -2.82 8.23
C ALA A 265 -11.82 -3.28 9.04
N ARG A 266 -10.79 -2.44 9.11
CA ARG A 266 -9.57 -2.70 9.86
C ARG A 266 -9.02 -1.38 10.42
N PRO A 267 -8.49 -1.34 11.65
CA PRO A 267 -7.99 -0.11 12.28
C PRO A 267 -6.60 0.29 11.74
N THR A 268 -6.41 0.31 10.43
CA THR A 268 -5.09 0.43 9.78
C THR A 268 -5.11 1.46 8.67
N TYR A 269 -3.96 2.10 8.46
CA TYR A 269 -3.67 2.74 7.18
C TYR A 269 -3.32 1.64 6.17
N HIS A 270 -3.95 1.58 4.98
CA HIS A 270 -3.62 0.58 3.97
C HIS A 270 -2.62 1.20 2.97
N TYR A 271 -1.33 1.03 3.25
CA TYR A 271 -0.24 1.62 2.48
C TYR A 271 0.19 0.66 1.36
N ARG A 272 -0.08 1.03 0.12
CA ARG A 272 0.01 0.16 -1.07
C ARG A 272 1.12 0.54 -2.05
N LEU A 273 1.79 1.66 -1.80
CA LEU A 273 2.81 2.20 -2.69
C LEU A 273 4.00 1.25 -2.94
N PRO A 274 4.55 0.52 -1.95
CA PRO A 274 5.77 -0.27 -2.17
C PRO A 274 5.65 -1.37 -3.22
N ASP A 275 6.70 -1.51 -4.05
CA ASP A 275 6.88 -2.66 -4.94
C ASP A 275 7.38 -3.87 -4.13
N CYS A 276 7.01 -5.07 -4.54
CA CYS A 276 7.64 -6.31 -4.05
C CYS A 276 8.77 -6.75 -5.00
N ARG A 277 10.02 -6.47 -4.61
CA ARG A 277 11.22 -6.76 -5.42
C ARG A 277 12.07 -7.85 -4.79
N LEU A 278 11.55 -9.07 -4.75
CA LEU A 278 12.22 -10.18 -4.08
C LEU A 278 13.64 -10.43 -4.61
N ASN A 279 13.87 -10.24 -5.92
CA ASN A 279 15.14 -10.57 -6.58
C ASN A 279 16.13 -9.39 -6.69
N ASP A 280 15.77 -8.21 -6.19
CA ASP A 280 16.68 -7.08 -6.03
C ASP A 280 17.44 -7.20 -4.70
N GLU A 281 18.77 -7.33 -4.78
CA GLU A 281 19.66 -7.38 -3.61
C GLU A 281 19.64 -6.07 -2.78
N GLY A 282 19.26 -4.95 -3.41
CA GLY A 282 19.09 -3.64 -2.77
C GLY A 282 17.73 -3.46 -2.08
N TRP A 283 16.77 -4.35 -2.32
CA TRP A 283 15.43 -4.28 -1.74
C TRP A 283 15.32 -5.08 -0.43
N SER A 284 14.60 -4.51 0.54
CA SER A 284 14.29 -5.18 1.81
C SER A 284 12.96 -4.70 2.36
N LEU A 285 12.27 -5.57 3.10
CA LEU A 285 11.07 -5.19 3.83
C LEU A 285 11.34 -4.06 4.83
N ALA A 286 12.52 -4.08 5.47
CA ALA A 286 12.95 -3.04 6.40
C ALA A 286 13.05 -1.67 5.73
N ARG A 287 13.57 -1.60 4.50
CA ARG A 287 13.63 -0.35 3.72
C ARG A 287 12.25 0.22 3.45
N GLU A 288 11.33 -0.61 2.96
CA GLU A 288 9.97 -0.18 2.64
C GLU A 288 9.18 0.24 3.89
N TRP A 289 9.36 -0.48 5.01
CA TRP A 289 8.84 -0.08 6.31
C TRP A 289 9.42 1.26 6.78
N ASN A 290 10.72 1.48 6.60
CA ASN A 290 11.37 2.70 7.05
C ASN A 290 10.87 3.94 6.30
N PHE A 291 10.43 3.81 5.04
CA PHE A 291 9.74 4.90 4.35
C PHE A 291 8.39 5.24 4.99
N TRP A 292 7.62 4.24 5.42
CA TRP A 292 6.40 4.48 6.20
C TRP A 292 6.70 5.17 7.54
N VAL A 293 7.77 4.78 8.22
CA VAL A 293 8.19 5.44 9.48
C VAL A 293 8.47 6.95 9.27
N GLU A 294 8.97 7.37 8.11
CA GLU A 294 9.14 8.80 7.81
C GLU A 294 7.80 9.55 7.68
N VAL A 295 6.76 8.89 7.18
CA VAL A 295 5.40 9.43 7.15
C VAL A 295 4.91 9.66 8.58
N GLU A 296 5.06 8.66 9.46
CA GLU A 296 4.65 8.81 10.87
C GLU A 296 5.47 9.88 11.60
N ARG A 297 6.78 9.95 11.37
CA ARG A 297 7.64 10.99 11.95
C ARG A 297 7.17 12.40 11.58
N LEU A 298 6.80 12.60 10.32
CA LEU A 298 6.27 13.88 9.88
C LEU A 298 4.86 14.14 10.44
N ALA A 299 4.02 13.11 10.54
CA ALA A 299 2.67 13.25 11.10
C ALA A 299 2.69 13.69 12.58
N GLU A 300 3.67 13.23 13.35
CA GLU A 300 3.83 13.57 14.77
C GLU A 300 4.61 14.89 15.00
N ASP A 301 5.46 15.30 14.07
CA ASP A 301 6.14 16.61 14.11
C ASP A 301 5.21 17.71 13.57
N THR A 302 4.26 18.12 14.41
CA THR A 302 3.18 19.06 14.01
C THR A 302 3.69 20.42 13.49
N GLU A 303 4.84 20.91 13.97
CA GLU A 303 5.44 22.15 13.48
C GLU A 303 6.01 21.96 12.07
N ARG A 304 6.78 20.88 11.85
CA ARG A 304 7.31 20.54 10.53
C ARG A 304 6.20 20.22 9.53
N LEU A 305 5.15 19.51 9.97
CA LEU A 305 3.97 19.21 9.17
C LEU A 305 3.25 20.49 8.73
N ALA A 306 2.99 21.41 9.66
CA ALA A 306 2.35 22.68 9.33
C ALA A 306 3.18 23.48 8.30
N ALA A 307 4.51 23.50 8.45
CA ALA A 307 5.41 24.18 7.53
C ALA A 307 5.39 23.57 6.11
N ILE A 308 5.50 22.25 5.99
CA ILE A 308 5.47 21.57 4.69
C ILE A 308 4.09 21.66 4.03
N CYS A 309 2.99 21.57 4.79
CA CYS A 309 1.63 21.75 4.26
C CYS A 309 1.41 23.17 3.71
N ALA A 310 1.87 24.20 4.43
CA ALA A 310 1.79 25.58 3.96
C ALA A 310 2.61 25.80 2.68
N ALA A 311 3.81 25.21 2.60
CA ALA A 311 4.63 25.23 1.40
C ALA A 311 3.97 24.48 0.22
N PHE A 312 3.37 23.31 0.49
CA PHE A 312 2.66 22.50 -0.49
C PHE A 312 1.49 23.28 -1.09
N PHE A 313 0.65 23.86 -0.24
CA PHE A 313 -0.51 24.63 -0.65
C PHE A 313 -0.12 25.85 -1.50
N LYS A 314 0.93 26.57 -1.11
CA LYS A 314 1.44 27.71 -1.89
C LYS A 314 2.00 27.27 -3.26
N HIS A 315 2.63 26.10 -3.32
CA HIS A 315 3.21 25.58 -4.55
C HIS A 315 2.14 25.16 -5.56
N HIS A 316 1.19 24.32 -5.13
CA HIS A 316 0.17 23.74 -6.00
C HIS A 316 -1.07 24.62 -6.21
N GLY A 317 -1.31 25.58 -5.31
CA GLY A 317 -2.35 26.61 -5.48
C GLY A 317 -1.89 27.82 -6.31
N GLY A 318 -0.63 27.84 -6.77
CA GLY A 318 -0.03 28.92 -7.54
C GLY A 318 0.23 28.57 -9.01
N TRP A 319 0.75 29.52 -9.77
CA TRP A 319 1.02 29.39 -11.22
C TRP A 319 2.39 28.76 -11.55
N PHE A 320 3.15 28.28 -10.55
CA PHE A 320 4.54 27.83 -10.71
C PHE A 320 4.62 26.33 -10.97
N ASN A 321 5.32 25.92 -12.03
CA ASN A 321 5.44 24.53 -12.48
C ASN A 321 6.76 23.86 -12.07
N TRP A 322 7.15 24.00 -10.80
CA TRP A 322 8.34 23.32 -10.27
C TRP A 322 7.98 21.88 -9.82
N LYS A 323 8.96 20.97 -9.75
CA LYS A 323 8.72 19.67 -9.12
C LYS A 323 8.67 19.86 -7.60
N TRP A 324 7.61 19.37 -6.97
CA TRP A 324 7.42 19.55 -5.53
C TRP A 324 8.56 18.92 -4.71
N VAL A 325 9.08 17.75 -5.11
CA VAL A 325 10.22 17.09 -4.44
C VAL A 325 11.44 18.00 -4.27
N ASP A 326 11.74 18.85 -5.25
CA ASP A 326 12.87 19.78 -5.19
C ASP A 326 12.64 20.89 -4.16
N LYS A 327 11.37 21.28 -3.96
CA LYS A 327 10.97 22.29 -2.97
C LYS A 327 10.81 21.72 -1.59
N ALA A 328 10.33 20.49 -1.48
CA ALA A 328 10.13 19.81 -0.21
C ALA A 328 11.44 19.49 0.50
N ARG A 329 12.58 19.48 -0.20
CA ARG A 329 13.91 19.07 0.29
C ARG A 329 14.28 19.53 1.72
N PRO A 330 14.02 20.78 2.16
CA PRO A 330 14.31 21.20 3.54
C PRO A 330 13.55 20.42 4.62
N TRP A 331 12.41 19.83 4.26
CA TRP A 331 11.53 19.06 5.13
C TRP A 331 11.56 17.57 4.82
N LEU A 332 12.33 17.11 3.83
CA LEU A 332 12.41 15.69 3.51
C LEU A 332 13.40 15.00 4.44
N PRO A 333 13.16 13.71 4.78
CA PRO A 333 14.19 12.89 5.41
C PRO A 333 15.48 12.93 4.58
N SER A 334 16.63 12.88 5.24
CA SER A 334 17.91 12.74 4.55
C SER A 334 17.86 11.50 3.65
N LEU A 335 18.35 11.64 2.41
CA LEU A 335 18.55 10.49 1.53
C LEU A 335 19.41 9.47 2.28
N PRO A 336 19.02 8.19 2.35
CA PRO A 336 19.94 7.14 2.78
C PRO A 336 21.20 7.23 1.90
N GLU A 337 22.37 7.26 2.52
CA GLU A 337 23.66 7.20 1.82
C GLU A 337 23.84 5.87 1.08
#